data_AF-A0A2N2FEP2-F1
#
_entry.id   AF-A0A2N2FEP2-F1
#
_cell.length_a   1.000
_cell.length_b   1.000
_cell.length_c   1.000
_cell.angle_alpha   90.00
_cell.angle_beta   90.00
_cell.angle_gamma   90.00
#
_symmetry.space_group_name_H-M   'P 1'
#
loop_
_entity.id
_entity.type
_entity.pdbx_description
1 polymer ?
#
loop_
_entity_poly.entity_id
_entity_poly.type
_entity_poly.pdbx_seq_one_letter_code
_entity_poly.pdbx_strand_id
1 'polypeptide(L)'
;MQEPPSAQELLQAIRARYGTVHRFCRRHKGRLNRSTVYMVLAGTYPGSKAAQALRIAEALGLAQGKEARVLAAIKSVACVRCAVKARPCGRCDELFKAQAAAALCAMPKGQ
;
A
#
# COMPACT_ATOMS: atom_id res chain seq x y z
N MET A 1 2.26 13.92 -1.68
CA MET A 1 1.48 13.16 -0.68
C MET A 1 0.24 12.65 -1.38
N GLN A 2 -0.03 11.34 -1.34
CA GLN A 2 -1.25 10.80 -1.98
C GLN A 2 -2.38 10.96 -0.96
N GLU A 3 -3.41 11.74 -1.30
CA GLU A 3 -4.57 11.88 -0.44
C GLU A 3 -5.23 10.50 -0.24
N PRO A 4 -5.60 10.14 1.00
CA PRO A 4 -6.29 8.88 1.25
C PRO A 4 -7.66 8.93 0.57
N PRO A 5 -8.04 7.88 -0.18
CA PRO A 5 -9.37 7.82 -0.79
C PRO A 5 -10.45 7.86 0.30
N SER A 6 -11.55 8.53 -0.01
CA SER A 6 -12.71 8.62 0.87
C SER A 6 -13.31 7.24 1.14
N ALA A 7 -14.05 7.13 2.25
CA ALA A 7 -14.77 5.91 2.60
C ALA A 7 -15.72 5.44 1.49
N GLN A 8 -16.34 6.38 0.77
CA GLN A 8 -17.25 6.10 -0.33
C GLN A 8 -16.52 5.51 -1.54
N GLU A 9 -15.37 6.07 -1.92
CA GLU A 9 -14.53 5.54 -3.00
C GLU A 9 -14.04 4.11 -2.68
N LEU A 10 -13.60 3.89 -1.44
CA LEU A 10 -13.21 2.55 -0.97
C LEU A 10 -14.36 1.56 -1.05
N LEU A 11 -15.56 1.94 -0.59
CA LEU A 11 -16.74 1.08 -0.65
C LEU A 11 -17.10 0.72 -2.09
N GLN A 12 -17.08 1.71 -3.00
CA GLN A 12 -17.38 1.48 -4.42
C GLN A 12 -16.35 0.55 -5.05
N ALA A 13 -15.05 0.76 -4.81
CA ALA A 13 -14.01 -0.11 -5.31
C ALA A 13 -14.12 -1.55 -4.77
N ILE A 14 -14.48 -1.71 -3.50
CA ILE A 14 -14.73 -3.01 -2.89
C ILE A 14 -15.91 -3.71 -3.57
N ARG A 15 -17.03 -3.00 -3.76
CA ARG A 15 -18.22 -3.56 -4.42
C ARG A 15 -17.94 -3.94 -5.88
N ALA A 16 -17.26 -3.08 -6.63
CA ALA A 16 -16.92 -3.33 -8.02
C ALA A 16 -16.05 -4.60 -8.21
N ARG A 17 -15.11 -4.86 -7.30
CA ARG A 17 -14.16 -5.98 -7.44
C ARG A 17 -14.55 -7.25 -6.70
N TYR A 18 -15.23 -7.13 -5.56
CA TYR A 18 -15.52 -8.25 -4.66
C TYR A 18 -17.02 -8.44 -4.40
N GLY A 19 -17.89 -7.55 -4.87
CA GLY A 19 -19.33 -7.57 -4.64
C GLY A 19 -19.72 -7.08 -3.24
N THR A 20 -19.14 -7.65 -2.18
CA THR A 20 -19.45 -7.27 -0.78
C THR A 20 -18.20 -7.03 0.06
N VAL A 21 -18.33 -6.14 1.05
CA VAL A 21 -17.28 -5.87 2.05
C VAL A 21 -16.89 -7.14 2.80
N HIS A 22 -17.87 -8.01 3.09
CA HIS A 22 -17.61 -9.32 3.69
C HIS A 22 -16.66 -10.17 2.83
N ARG A 23 -16.93 -10.30 1.52
CA ARG A 23 -16.11 -11.10 0.60
C ARG A 23 -14.69 -10.53 0.49
N PHE A 24 -14.57 -9.21 0.45
CA PHE A 24 -13.28 -8.51 0.51
C PHE A 24 -12.50 -8.85 1.79
N CYS A 25 -13.10 -8.68 2.97
CA CYS A 25 -12.45 -9.00 4.25
C CYS A 25 -12.07 -10.49 4.35
N ARG A 26 -12.89 -11.41 3.80
CA ARG A 26 -12.57 -12.84 3.75
C ARG A 26 -11.36 -13.12 2.87
N ARG A 27 -11.24 -12.46 1.71
CA ARG A 27 -10.10 -12.62 0.79
C ARG A 27 -8.79 -12.12 1.40
N HIS A 28 -8.85 -11.06 2.22
CA HIS A 28 -7.69 -10.42 2.85
C HIS A 28 -7.54 -10.77 4.34
N LYS A 29 -8.08 -11.93 4.77
CA LYS A 29 -7.97 -12.41 6.14
C LYS A 29 -6.50 -12.55 6.55
N GLY A 30 -6.14 -12.05 7.73
CA GLY A 30 -4.76 -12.02 8.24
C GLY A 30 -4.00 -10.72 7.92
N ARG A 31 -4.41 -9.99 6.86
CA ARG A 31 -3.85 -8.67 6.52
C ARG A 31 -4.76 -7.52 6.96
N LEU A 32 -6.07 -7.70 6.87
CA LEU A 32 -7.07 -6.72 7.28
C LEU A 32 -8.02 -7.28 8.35
N ASN A 33 -8.28 -6.49 9.38
CA ASN A 33 -9.30 -6.81 10.38
C ASN A 33 -10.67 -6.33 9.88
N ARG A 34 -11.66 -7.24 9.86
CA ARG A 34 -13.02 -6.95 9.41
C ARG A 34 -13.63 -5.77 10.17
N SER A 35 -13.59 -5.77 11.50
CA SER A 35 -14.16 -4.69 12.33
C SER A 35 -13.52 -3.35 11.99
N THR A 36 -12.20 -3.32 11.79
CA THR A 36 -11.48 -2.11 11.36
C THR A 36 -11.97 -1.61 10.00
N VAL A 37 -12.13 -2.50 9.00
CA VAL A 37 -12.63 -2.10 7.68
C VAL A 37 -14.03 -1.48 7.79
N TYR A 38 -14.93 -2.10 8.53
CA TYR A 38 -16.28 -1.55 8.72
C TYR A 38 -16.26 -0.19 9.43
N MET A 39 -15.46 -0.02 10.49
CA MET A 39 -15.33 1.26 11.19
C MET A 39 -14.73 2.36 10.31
N VAL A 40 -13.78 2.02 9.43
CA VAL A 40 -13.19 2.99 8.50
C VAL A 40 -14.20 3.41 7.44
N LEU A 41 -14.94 2.45 6.87
CA LEU A 41 -16.00 2.74 5.89
C LEU A 41 -17.16 3.53 6.52
N ALA A 42 -17.42 3.35 7.81
CA ALA A 42 -18.40 4.13 8.58
C ALA A 42 -17.87 5.48 9.09
N GLY A 43 -16.57 5.77 8.94
CA GLY A 43 -15.94 6.99 9.44
C GLY A 43 -15.75 7.06 10.97
N THR A 44 -16.05 5.97 11.69
CA THR A 44 -16.06 5.86 13.15
C THR A 44 -14.79 5.25 13.75
N TYR A 45 -13.79 4.92 12.92
CA TYR A 45 -12.54 4.35 13.42
C TYR A 45 -11.79 5.35 14.33
N PRO A 46 -11.45 4.97 15.58
CA PRO A 46 -10.89 5.90 16.57
C PRO A 46 -9.41 6.24 16.35
N GLY A 47 -8.68 5.43 15.58
CA GLY A 47 -7.29 5.70 15.22
C GLY A 47 -7.15 6.55 13.95
N SER A 48 -5.94 6.56 13.37
CA SER A 48 -5.70 7.27 12.11
C SER A 48 -6.52 6.69 10.95
N LYS A 49 -7.64 7.36 10.64
CA LYS A 49 -8.54 7.03 9.53
C LYS A 49 -7.81 7.04 8.20
N ALA A 50 -6.95 8.03 7.98
CA ALA A 50 -6.13 8.15 6.77
C ALA A 50 -5.19 6.95 6.59
N ALA A 51 -4.50 6.51 7.66
CA ALA A 51 -3.59 5.38 7.58
C ALA A 51 -4.32 4.06 7.26
N GLN A 52 -5.51 3.86 7.83
CA GLN A 52 -6.30 2.66 7.53
C GLN A 52 -6.95 2.71 6.15
N ALA A 53 -7.42 3.88 5.70
CA ALA A 53 -7.92 4.08 4.35
C ALA A 53 -6.85 3.72 3.30
N LEU A 54 -5.60 4.15 3.52
CA LEU A 54 -4.46 3.76 2.68
C LEU A 54 -4.20 2.25 2.70
N ARG A 55 -4.27 1.58 3.86
CA ARG A 55 -4.13 0.11 3.91
C ARG A 55 -5.22 -0.63 3.14
N ILE A 56 -6.46 -0.14 3.20
CA ILE A 56 -7.57 -0.70 2.43
C ILE A 56 -7.33 -0.43 0.92
N ALA A 57 -6.89 0.78 0.57
CA ALA A 57 -6.52 1.13 -0.80
C ALA A 57 -5.37 0.25 -1.34
N GLU A 58 -4.36 -0.05 -0.53
CA GLU A 58 -3.27 -0.98 -0.87
C GLU A 58 -3.78 -2.40 -1.11
N ALA A 59 -4.70 -2.90 -0.29
CA ALA A 59 -5.33 -4.21 -0.49
C ALA A 59 -6.26 -4.25 -1.72
N LEU A 60 -6.79 -3.09 -2.11
CA LEU A 60 -7.50 -2.89 -3.36
C LEU A 60 -6.55 -2.63 -4.53
N GLY A 61 -5.23 -2.56 -4.34
CA GLY A 61 -4.27 -2.20 -5.39
C GLY A 61 -4.49 -0.80 -6.00
N LEU A 62 -5.20 0.08 -5.29
CA LEU A 62 -5.38 1.49 -5.64
C LEU A 62 -4.23 2.36 -5.14
N ALA A 63 -3.49 1.87 -4.14
CA ALA A 63 -2.31 2.51 -3.60
C ALA A 63 -1.13 1.54 -3.59
N GLN A 64 0.08 2.07 -3.78
CA GLN A 64 1.29 1.29 -3.63
C GLN A 64 1.66 1.11 -2.16
N GLY A 65 1.98 -0.13 -1.79
CA GLY A 65 2.53 -0.46 -0.48
C GLY A 65 3.74 0.40 -0.12
N LYS A 66 3.99 0.61 1.17
CA LYS A 66 5.19 1.33 1.64
C LYS A 66 6.48 0.79 1.01
N GLU A 67 6.63 -0.53 0.94
CA GLU A 67 7.80 -1.19 0.34
C GLU A 67 7.93 -0.90 -1.15
N ALA A 68 6.83 -0.99 -1.90
CA ALA A 68 6.81 -0.68 -3.33
C ALA A 68 7.19 0.80 -3.60
N ARG A 69 6.76 1.73 -2.73
CA ARG A 69 7.14 3.14 -2.81
C ARG A 69 8.63 3.36 -2.55
N VAL A 70 9.18 2.72 -1.52
CA VAL A 70 10.62 2.80 -1.22
C VAL A 70 11.44 2.19 -2.37
N LEU A 71 11.03 1.03 -2.89
CA LEU A 71 11.65 0.40 -4.05
C LEU A 71 11.64 1.33 -5.28
N ALA A 72 10.50 1.96 -5.58
CA ALA A 72 10.38 2.91 -6.67
C ALA A 72 11.31 4.12 -6.49
N ALA A 73 11.42 4.66 -5.27
CA ALA A 73 12.32 5.76 -4.93
C ALA A 73 13.80 5.37 -5.06
N ILE A 74 14.18 4.17 -4.61
CA ILE A 74 15.54 3.64 -4.80
C ILE A 74 15.83 3.53 -6.30
N LYS A 75 14.92 2.92 -7.08
CA LYS A 75 15.08 2.76 -8.53
C LYS A 75 15.19 4.11 -9.25
N SER A 76 14.40 5.11 -8.89
CA SER A 76 14.43 6.42 -9.56
C SER A 76 15.77 7.14 -9.40
N VAL A 77 16.50 6.89 -8.31
CA VAL A 77 17.83 7.48 -8.08
C VAL A 77 18.94 6.57 -8.62
N ALA A 78 18.91 5.28 -8.27
CA ALA A 78 19.96 4.33 -8.60
C ALA A 78 20.04 4.06 -10.12
N CYS A 79 18.90 3.91 -10.78
CA CYS A 79 18.89 3.65 -12.22
C CYS A 79 19.44 4.83 -13.00
N VAL A 80 19.26 6.08 -12.59
CA VAL A 80 19.78 7.28 -13.29
C VAL A 80 21.31 7.28 -13.38
N ARG A 81 22.01 6.60 -12.46
CA ARG A 81 23.48 6.48 -12.48
C ARG A 81 24.00 5.14 -12.97
N CYS A 82 23.12 4.22 -13.35
CA CYS A 82 23.49 2.88 -13.79
C CYS A 82 24.22 2.92 -15.15
N ALA A 83 24.98 1.89 -15.51
CA ALA A 83 25.61 1.79 -16.84
C ALA A 83 24.65 1.31 -17.95
N VAL A 84 23.56 0.62 -17.58
CA VAL A 84 22.58 0.07 -18.55
C VAL A 84 21.84 1.21 -19.25
N LYS A 85 21.64 1.18 -20.57
CA LYS A 85 20.94 2.27 -21.30
C LYS A 85 19.41 2.17 -21.21
N ALA A 86 18.86 0.96 -21.29
CA ALA A 86 17.41 0.74 -21.17
C ALA A 86 16.99 0.75 -19.69
N ARG A 87 16.30 1.81 -19.25
CA ARG A 87 15.94 2.03 -17.84
C ARG A 87 14.45 2.36 -17.69
N PRO A 88 13.82 1.93 -16.58
CA PRO A 88 14.35 1.05 -15.54
C PRO A 88 14.51 -0.41 -16.03
N CYS A 89 15.56 -1.11 -15.58
CA CYS A 89 15.81 -2.52 -15.90
C CYS A 89 15.59 -3.42 -14.69
N GLY A 90 15.41 -4.73 -14.90
CA GLY A 90 15.18 -5.70 -13.83
C GLY A 90 16.44 -6.24 -13.13
N ARG A 91 17.65 -5.84 -13.56
CA ARG A 91 18.90 -6.50 -13.15
C ARG A 91 19.19 -6.41 -11.64
N CYS A 92 18.81 -5.31 -11.00
CA CYS A 92 19.08 -5.06 -9.57
C CYS A 92 17.82 -5.18 -8.71
N ASP A 93 16.73 -5.75 -9.23
CA ASP A 93 15.43 -5.75 -8.56
C ASP A 93 15.45 -6.45 -7.21
N GLU A 94 16.11 -7.61 -7.12
CA GLU A 94 16.20 -8.34 -5.85
C GLU A 94 16.98 -7.56 -4.79
N LEU A 95 18.10 -6.95 -5.17
CA LEU A 95 18.88 -6.11 -4.28
C LEU A 95 18.07 -4.91 -3.77
N PHE A 96 17.39 -4.21 -4.68
CA PHE A 96 16.61 -3.03 -4.30
C PHE A 96 15.36 -3.39 -3.47
N LYS A 97 14.77 -4.56 -3.67
CA LYS A 97 13.71 -5.09 -2.78
C LYS A 97 14.25 -5.33 -1.37
N ALA A 98 15.40 -5.99 -1.25
CA ALA A 98 16.04 -6.22 0.05
C ALA A 98 16.39 -4.91 0.77
N GLN A 99 16.91 -3.91 0.03
CA GLN A 99 17.18 -2.57 0.57
C GLN A 99 15.90 -1.86 1.03
N ALA A 100 14.82 -1.95 0.27
CA ALA A 100 13.53 -1.37 0.64
C ALA A 100 12.97 -1.99 1.93
N ALA A 101 13.04 -3.32 2.06
CA ALA A 101 12.64 -4.02 3.28
C ALA A 101 13.52 -3.63 4.48
N ALA A 102 14.84 -3.57 4.31
CA ALA A 102 15.77 -3.17 5.36
C ALA A 102 15.54 -1.72 5.84
N ALA A 103 15.33 -0.79 4.90
CA ALA A 103 15.03 0.60 5.23
C ALA A 103 13.73 0.73 6.04
N LEU A 104 12.69 -0.02 5.66
CA LEU A 104 11.44 -0.05 6.42
C LEU A 104 11.60 -0.69 7.81
N CYS A 105 12.48 -1.67 7.97
CA CYS A 105 12.80 -2.27 9.26
C CYS A 105 13.55 -1.30 10.18
N ALA A 106 14.42 -0.46 9.63
CA ALA A 106 15.21 0.52 10.38
C ALA A 106 14.41 1.78 10.77
N MET A 107 13.29 2.06 10.10
CA MET A 107 12.45 3.21 10.42
C MET A 107 11.61 2.97 11.68
N PRO A 108 11.56 3.94 12.63
CA PRO A 108 10.74 3.81 13.83
C PRO A 108 9.26 3.67 13.46
N LYS A 109 8.56 2.76 14.16
CA LYS A 109 7.12 2.54 13.99
C LYS A 109 6.34 3.69 14.65
N GLY A 110 6.34 4.88 14.06
CA GLY A 110 5.42 5.94 14.48
C GLY A 110 5.91 7.37 14.27
N GLN A 111 5.24 8.07 13.37
CA GLN A 111 4.87 9.47 13.54
C GLN A 111 3.48 9.65 12.91
#